data_AF-A0A7J3TYV3-F1
#
_entry.id   AF-A0A7J3TYV3-F1
#
_cell.length_a   1.000
_cell.length_b   1.000
_cell.length_c   1.000
_cell.angle_alpha   90.00
_cell.angle_beta   90.00
_cell.angle_gamma   90.00
#
_symmetry.space_group_name_H-M   'P 1'
#
loop_
_entity.id
_entity.type
_entity.pdbx_description
1 polymer ?
#
loop_
_entity_poly.entity_id
_entity_poly.type
_entity_poly.pdbx_seq_one_letter_code
_entity_poly.pdbx_strand_id
1 'polypeptide(L)'
;MLIEKTTEESVKALGRHILVEAFDCDCDSLNDIQLLRAMLLYAAKEANMTVCGEVFHKFSPHGVTGVVVVKESHISIHTWPEYGYASIDIFTCGNNSNPWKAYQYIVETLKPKRVQVIELKRGILEKGG
;
A
#
# COMPACT_ATOMS: atom_id res chain seq x y z
N MET A 1 11.51 -21.15 34.99
CA MET A 1 12.23 -20.54 33.85
C MET A 1 11.32 -19.47 33.30
N LEU A 2 11.54 -18.23 33.72
CA LEU A 2 10.80 -17.07 33.23
C LEU A 2 11.40 -16.72 31.87
N ILE A 3 10.60 -16.79 30.81
CA ILE A 3 10.98 -16.27 29.51
C ILE A 3 10.83 -14.76 29.61
N GLU A 4 11.95 -14.06 29.71
CA GLU A 4 11.98 -12.61 29.59
C GLU A 4 11.42 -12.25 28.21
N LYS A 5 10.23 -11.64 28.19
CA LYS A 5 9.77 -10.91 27.02
C LYS A 5 10.70 -9.70 26.90
N THR A 6 11.73 -9.81 26.07
CA THR A 6 12.46 -8.64 25.59
C THR A 6 11.43 -7.74 24.91
N THR A 7 11.06 -6.65 25.57
CA THR A 7 10.26 -5.59 24.98
C THR A 7 11.09 -5.01 23.84
N GLU A 8 10.74 -5.37 22.61
CA GLU A 8 11.32 -4.75 21.42
C GLU A 8 10.95 -3.26 21.48
N GLU A 9 11.91 -2.41 21.87
CA GLU A 9 11.68 -0.97 21.95
C GLU A 9 11.21 -0.49 20.58
N SER A 10 10.02 0.10 20.53
CA SER A 10 9.44 0.58 19.28
C SER A 10 10.27 1.73 18.73
N VAL A 11 11.17 1.41 17.79
CA VAL A 11 11.92 2.41 17.01
C VAL A 11 10.93 3.40 16.41
N LYS A 12 11.03 4.67 16.80
CA LYS A 12 10.18 5.76 16.31
C LYS A 12 10.57 6.09 14.88
N ALA A 13 9.60 6.11 13.98
CA ALA A 13 9.79 6.43 12.57
C ALA A 13 8.81 7.53 12.14
N LEU A 14 9.19 8.34 11.16
CA LEU A 14 8.32 9.37 10.57
C LEU A 14 7.14 8.75 9.81
N GLY A 15 7.33 7.56 9.25
CA GLY A 15 6.27 6.85 8.56
C GLY A 15 6.53 5.35 8.39
N ARG A 16 5.52 4.68 7.85
CA ARG A 16 5.47 3.24 7.62
C ARG A 16 5.14 3.00 6.16
N HIS A 17 5.99 2.25 5.47
CA HIS A 17 5.84 2.00 4.04
C HIS A 17 5.69 0.50 3.80
N ILE A 18 4.51 0.08 3.37
CA ILE A 18 4.26 -1.30 2.99
C ILE A 18 4.45 -1.42 1.47
N LEU A 19 5.31 -2.35 1.07
CA LEU A 19 5.50 -2.76 -0.32
C LEU A 19 4.80 -4.10 -0.50
N VAL A 20 3.95 -4.20 -1.52
CA VAL A 20 3.10 -5.36 -1.77
C VAL A 20 3.31 -5.85 -3.19
N GLU A 21 3.63 -7.13 -3.30
CA GLU A 21 3.73 -7.87 -4.55
C GLU A 21 2.52 -8.80 -4.63
N ALA A 22 1.55 -8.48 -5.48
CA ALA A 22 0.33 -9.26 -5.66
C ALA A 22 0.40 -10.08 -6.96
N PHE A 23 0.28 -11.39 -6.85
CA PHE A 23 0.40 -12.33 -7.98
C PHE A 23 -0.90 -13.11 -8.19
N ASP A 24 -1.06 -13.59 -9.42
CA ASP A 24 -2.19 -14.41 -9.85
C ASP A 24 -3.55 -13.70 -9.65
N CYS A 25 -3.57 -12.39 -9.87
CA CYS A 25 -4.76 -11.55 -9.87
C CYS A 25 -5.58 -11.76 -11.15
N ASP A 26 -6.86 -11.40 -11.09
CA ASP A 26 -7.72 -11.35 -12.27
C ASP A 26 -7.28 -10.27 -13.26
N CYS A 27 -7.05 -10.65 -14.53
CA CYS A 27 -6.49 -9.76 -15.55
C CYS A 27 -7.42 -8.58 -15.89
N ASP A 28 -8.73 -8.79 -15.86
CA ASP A 28 -9.72 -7.74 -16.16
C ASP A 28 -9.70 -6.69 -15.06
N SER A 29 -9.66 -7.13 -13.79
CA SER A 29 -9.52 -6.25 -12.63
C SER A 29 -8.23 -5.41 -12.69
N LEU A 30 -7.11 -6.02 -13.09
CA LEU A 30 -5.84 -5.30 -13.26
C LEU A 30 -5.85 -4.31 -14.43
N ASN A 31 -6.74 -4.48 -15.40
CA ASN A 31 -6.85 -3.60 -16.57
C ASN A 31 -8.00 -2.58 -16.45
N ASP A 32 -8.75 -2.58 -15.35
CA ASP A 32 -9.86 -1.66 -15.09
C ASP A 32 -9.38 -0.43 -14.29
N ILE A 33 -9.12 0.66 -15.01
CA ILE A 33 -8.68 1.93 -14.39
C ILE A 33 -9.72 2.52 -13.43
N GLN A 34 -11.03 2.30 -13.66
CA GLN A 34 -12.08 2.81 -12.78
C GLN A 34 -12.11 2.02 -11.46
N LEU A 35 -12.02 0.69 -11.53
CA LEU A 35 -11.90 -0.18 -10.36
C LEU A 35 -10.68 0.18 -9.52
N LEU A 36 -9.50 0.26 -10.15
CA LEU A 36 -8.24 0.53 -9.44
C LEU A 36 -8.23 1.93 -8.81
N ARG A 37 -8.81 2.94 -9.49
CA ARG A 37 -9.01 4.27 -8.91
C ARG A 37 -9.88 4.23 -7.67
N ALA A 38 -11.07 3.66 -7.79
CA ALA A 38 -11.98 3.55 -6.66
C ALA A 38 -11.31 2.78 -5.51
N MET A 39 -10.62 1.68 -5.82
CA MET A 39 -9.94 0.85 -4.85
C MET A 39 -8.92 1.65 -4.03
N LEU A 40 -8.01 2.41 -4.67
CA LEU A 40 -6.99 3.17 -3.94
C LEU A 40 -7.59 4.32 -3.10
N LEU A 41 -8.63 4.99 -3.59
CA LEU A 41 -9.32 6.04 -2.83
C LEU A 41 -10.02 5.47 -1.57
N TYR A 42 -10.68 4.32 -1.70
CA TYR A 42 -11.28 3.63 -0.56
C TYR A 42 -10.21 3.10 0.40
N ALA A 43 -9.11 2.54 -0.10
CA ALA A 43 -7.98 2.10 0.72
C ALA A 43 -7.39 3.25 1.56
N ALA A 44 -7.22 4.43 0.97
CA ALA A 44 -6.77 5.63 1.68
C ALA A 44 -7.74 6.03 2.80
N LYS A 45 -9.06 5.96 2.54
CA LYS A 45 -10.10 6.23 3.54
C LYS A 45 -10.05 5.22 4.70
N GLU A 46 -9.98 3.92 4.41
CA GLU A 46 -9.92 2.87 5.44
C GLU A 46 -8.67 2.96 6.32
N ALA A 47 -7.57 3.45 5.74
CA ALA A 47 -6.33 3.70 6.47
C ALA A 47 -6.27 5.06 7.19
N ASN A 48 -7.39 5.81 7.24
CA ASN A 48 -7.48 7.14 7.84
C ASN A 48 -6.47 8.14 7.25
N MET A 49 -6.26 8.07 5.94
CA MET A 49 -5.39 9.01 5.21
C MET A 49 -6.21 10.16 4.63
N THR A 50 -5.62 11.37 4.60
CA THR A 50 -6.23 12.52 3.91
C THR A 50 -5.72 12.60 2.49
N VAL A 51 -6.61 12.40 1.51
CA VAL A 51 -6.30 12.52 0.08
C VAL A 51 -6.08 13.98 -0.31
N CYS A 52 -4.98 14.25 -1.00
CA CYS A 52 -4.62 15.55 -1.57
C CYS A 52 -4.84 15.62 -3.09
N GLY A 53 -4.81 14.48 -3.78
CA GLY A 53 -5.03 14.39 -5.22
C GLY A 53 -4.76 12.99 -5.75
N GLU A 54 -5.04 12.76 -7.03
CA GLU A 54 -4.82 11.48 -7.69
C GLU A 54 -4.43 11.64 -9.16
N VAL A 55 -3.66 10.68 -9.67
CA VAL A 55 -3.32 10.55 -11.09
C VAL A 55 -3.38 9.08 -11.48
N PHE A 56 -4.07 8.78 -12.58
CA PHE A 56 -4.16 7.42 -13.13
C PHE A 56 -3.97 7.45 -14.64
N HIS A 57 -3.25 6.47 -15.16
CA HIS A 57 -2.99 6.30 -16.58
C HIS A 57 -3.17 4.83 -16.96
N LYS A 58 -3.98 4.56 -17.99
CA LYS A 58 -4.13 3.24 -18.61
C LYS A 58 -3.27 3.20 -19.86
N PHE A 59 -2.40 2.19 -19.95
CA PHE A 59 -1.53 1.96 -21.08
C PHE A 59 -2.22 1.14 -22.17
N SER A 60 -1.60 1.14 -23.36
CA SER A 60 -1.98 0.30 -24.48
C SER A 60 -0.87 -0.74 -24.72
N PRO A 61 -1.19 -2.03 -24.91
CA PRO A 61 -2.54 -2.60 -25.00
C PRO A 61 -3.27 -2.78 -23.66
N HIS A 62 -2.55 -2.80 -22.53
CA HIS A 62 -3.12 -3.05 -21.20
C HIS A 62 -2.21 -2.50 -20.09
N GLY A 63 -2.73 -2.53 -18.87
CA GLY A 63 -2.02 -2.11 -17.67
C GLY A 63 -2.35 -0.69 -17.24
N VAL A 64 -2.22 -0.45 -15.95
CA VAL A 64 -2.58 0.80 -15.28
C VAL A 64 -1.51 1.16 -14.26
N THR A 65 -1.10 2.43 -14.29
CA THR A 65 -0.39 3.09 -13.20
C THR A 65 -1.34 4.05 -12.51
N GLY A 66 -1.39 4.01 -11.18
CA GLY A 66 -2.21 4.89 -10.35
C GLY A 66 -1.45 5.38 -9.13
N VAL A 67 -1.63 6.64 -8.77
CA VAL A 67 -1.08 7.23 -7.54
C VAL A 67 -2.16 8.08 -6.88
N VAL A 68 -2.44 7.81 -5.62
CA VAL A 68 -3.21 8.68 -4.72
C VAL A 68 -2.22 9.36 -3.80
N VAL A 69 -2.09 10.68 -3.95
CA VAL A 69 -1.27 11.52 -3.08
C VAL A 69 -2.07 11.78 -1.82
N VAL A 70 -1.48 11.48 -0.66
CA VAL A 70 -2.06 11.79 0.65
C VAL A 70 -1.15 12.77 1.40
N LYS A 71 -1.60 13.32 2.52
CA LYS A 71 -0.75 14.22 3.33
C LYS A 71 0.59 13.52 3.65
N GLU A 72 1.68 14.12 3.17
CA GLU A 72 3.08 13.75 3.44
C GLU A 72 3.51 12.35 2.94
N SER A 73 2.72 11.67 2.10
CA SER A 73 3.02 10.30 1.61
C SER A 73 2.17 9.93 0.37
N HIS A 74 1.95 8.64 0.08
CA HIS A 74 1.21 8.19 -1.11
C HIS A 74 0.71 6.74 -0.99
N ILE A 75 -0.27 6.40 -1.82
CA ILE A 75 -0.56 5.01 -2.22
C ILE A 75 -0.40 4.92 -3.75
N SER A 76 0.39 3.97 -4.25
CA SER A 76 0.53 3.77 -5.70
C SER A 76 0.35 2.31 -6.11
N ILE A 77 -0.04 2.12 -7.36
CA ILE A 77 -0.20 0.81 -7.99
C ILE A 77 0.36 0.84 -9.42
N HIS A 78 1.05 -0.24 -9.78
CA HIS A 78 1.47 -0.55 -11.14
C HIS A 78 1.01 -1.96 -11.47
N THR A 79 0.35 -2.14 -12.61
CA THR A 79 -0.25 -3.44 -12.98
C THR A 79 0.30 -3.95 -14.29
N TRP A 80 0.47 -5.27 -14.37
CA TRP A 80 0.78 -6.04 -15.56
C TRP A 80 -0.26 -7.17 -15.71
N PRO A 81 -1.42 -6.88 -16.31
CA PRO A 81 -2.49 -7.85 -16.51
C PRO A 81 -2.04 -9.15 -17.19
N GLU A 82 -1.13 -9.08 -18.15
CA GLU A 82 -0.58 -10.23 -18.88
C GLU A 82 0.18 -11.23 -17.99
N TYR A 83 0.63 -10.79 -16.81
CA TYR A 83 1.30 -11.61 -15.81
C TYR A 83 0.43 -11.86 -14.57
N GLY A 84 -0.82 -11.35 -14.55
CA GLY A 84 -1.66 -11.38 -13.36
C GLY A 84 -1.01 -10.70 -12.15
N TYR A 85 -0.21 -9.65 -12.38
CA TYR A 85 0.67 -9.06 -11.37
C TYR A 85 0.35 -7.58 -11.10
N ALA A 86 0.42 -7.19 -9.83
CA ALA A 86 0.41 -5.80 -9.39
C ALA A 86 1.48 -5.54 -8.33
N SER A 87 2.20 -4.43 -8.49
CA SER A 87 3.07 -3.84 -7.48
C SER A 87 2.33 -2.69 -6.81
N ILE A 88 2.25 -2.69 -5.48
CA ILE A 88 1.54 -1.67 -4.70
C ILE A 88 2.44 -1.12 -3.59
N ASP A 89 2.52 0.20 -3.48
CA ASP A 89 3.20 0.93 -2.42
C ASP A 89 2.14 1.61 -1.55
N ILE A 90 2.18 1.39 -0.24
CA ILE A 90 1.28 2.01 0.74
C ILE A 90 2.14 2.71 1.78
N PHE A 91 2.41 3.99 1.55
CA PHE A 91 3.20 4.81 2.44
C PHE A 91 2.29 5.70 3.28
N THR A 92 2.42 5.64 4.60
CA THR A 92 1.77 6.58 5.51
C THR A 92 2.75 7.28 6.43
N CYS A 93 2.37 8.47 6.86
CA CYS A 93 3.05 9.27 7.88
C CYS A 93 2.16 9.46 9.10
N GLY A 94 2.80 9.67 10.26
CA GLY A 94 2.13 9.90 11.54
C GLY A 94 1.48 8.67 12.18
N ASN A 95 0.99 8.82 13.41
CA ASN A 95 0.46 7.70 14.21
C ASN A 95 -1.04 7.43 14.02
N ASN A 96 -1.76 8.33 13.34
CA ASN A 96 -3.21 8.24 13.20
C ASN A 96 -3.65 7.44 11.95
N SER A 97 -2.71 7.10 11.07
CA SER A 97 -2.94 6.34 9.85
C SER A 97 -2.52 4.87 10.04
N ASN A 98 -3.21 3.94 9.39
CA ASN A 98 -2.88 2.51 9.46
C ASN A 98 -2.72 1.92 8.05
N PRO A 99 -1.48 1.76 7.53
CA PRO A 99 -1.26 1.26 6.17
C PRO A 99 -1.76 -0.18 5.98
N TRP A 100 -1.85 -0.98 7.06
CA TRP A 100 -2.38 -2.34 6.97
C TRP A 100 -3.88 -2.40 6.67
N LYS A 101 -4.63 -1.34 6.99
CA LYS A 101 -6.06 -1.25 6.62
C LYS A 101 -6.22 -1.02 5.11
N ALA A 102 -5.40 -0.16 4.52
CA ALA A 102 -5.34 0.00 3.06
C ALA A 102 -4.93 -1.32 2.39
N TYR A 103 -3.91 -1.99 2.91
CA TYR A 103 -3.46 -3.29 2.42
C TYR A 103 -4.59 -4.33 2.41
N GLN A 104 -5.31 -4.50 3.54
CA GLN A 104 -6.40 -5.45 3.65
C GLN A 104 -7.46 -5.22 2.57
N TYR A 105 -7.89 -3.97 2.43
CA TYR A 105 -8.90 -3.59 1.43
C TYR A 105 -8.42 -3.85 -0.01
N ILE A 106 -7.16 -3.52 -0.32
CA ILE A 106 -6.58 -3.76 -1.66
C ILE A 106 -6.55 -5.27 -1.97
N VAL A 107 -6.09 -6.10 -1.03
CA VAL A 107 -6.01 -7.56 -1.22
C VAL A 107 -7.41 -8.19 -1.34
N GLU A 108 -8.38 -7.74 -0.56
CA GLU A 108 -9.78 -8.18 -0.66
C GLU A 108 -10.42 -7.79 -2.01
N THR A 109 -9.98 -6.68 -2.59
CA THR A 109 -10.45 -6.20 -3.90
C THR A 109 -9.81 -6.99 -5.05
N LEU A 110 -8.47 -7.10 -5.08
CA LEU A 110 -7.74 -7.74 -6.17
C LEU A 110 -7.74 -9.27 -6.10
N LYS A 111 -7.99 -9.84 -4.92
CA LYS A 111 -8.03 -11.29 -4.64
C LYS A 111 -6.85 -12.07 -5.24
N PRO A 112 -5.59 -11.63 -5.03
CA PRO A 112 -4.42 -12.38 -5.49
C PRO A 112 -4.39 -13.77 -4.84
N LYS A 113 -3.90 -14.78 -5.56
CA LYS A 113 -3.67 -16.10 -4.96
C LYS A 113 -2.40 -16.15 -4.13
N ARG A 114 -1.46 -15.24 -4.40
CA ARG A 114 -0.19 -15.14 -3.68
C ARG A 114 0.19 -13.68 -3.48
N VAL A 115 0.64 -13.36 -2.26
CA VAL A 115 1.07 -12.02 -1.89
C VAL A 115 2.42 -12.10 -1.19
N GLN A 116 3.34 -11.19 -1.50
CA GLN A 116 4.52 -10.92 -0.68
C GLN A 116 4.43 -9.49 -0.16
N VAL A 117 4.78 -9.28 1.10
CA VAL A 117 4.65 -7.98 1.75
C VAL A 117 5.89 -7.71 2.59
N ILE A 118 6.41 -6.49 2.46
CA ILE A 118 7.49 -5.99 3.32
C ILE A 118 7.03 -4.66 3.91
N GLU A 119 7.22 -4.49 5.22
CA GLU A 119 7.03 -3.20 5.87
C GLU A 119 8.39 -2.56 6.17
N LEU A 120 8.56 -1.32 5.71
CA LEU A 120 9.73 -0.49 5.96
C LEU A 120 9.36 0.68 6.88
N LYS A 121 10.15 0.87 7.94
CA LYS A 121 10.12 2.11 8.74
C LYS A 121 10.86 3.20 7.98
N ARG A 122 10.22 4.35 7.76
CA ARG A 122 10.79 5.50 7.03
C ARG A 122 11.14 6.62 8.00
N GLY A 123 12.36 7.15 7.89
CA GLY A 123 12.82 8.23 8.77
C GLY A 123 12.93 7.77 10.23
N ILE A 124 13.80 6.80 10.49
CA ILE A 124 14.10 6.34 11.85
C ILE A 124 14.69 7.52 12.63
N LEU A 125 14.04 7.90 13.73
CA LEU A 125 14.52 8.92 14.64
C LEU A 125 15.30 8.22 15.73
N GLU A 126 16.61 8.42 15.77
CA GLU A 126 17.42 8.03 16.92
C GLU A 126 16.92 8.82 18.15
N LYS A 127 16.86 8.17 19.31
CA LYS A 127 16.60 8.90 20.57
C LYS A 127 17.70 9.95 20.68
N GLY A 128 17.34 11.23 20.58
CA GLY A 128 18.26 12.32 20.93
C GLY A 128 18.80 12.05 22.33
N GLY A 129 20.12 12.12 22.47
CA GLY A 129 20.81 11.96 23.76
C GLY A 129 20.44 13.04 24.77
#